data_AF-A0A925YSS8-F1
#
_entry.id   AF-A0A925YSS8-F1
#
_cell.length_a   1.000
_cell.length_b   1.000
_cell.length_c   1.000
_cell.angle_alpha   90.00
_cell.angle_beta   90.00
_cell.angle_gamma   90.00
#
_symmetry.space_group_name_H-M   'P 1'
#
loop_
_entity.id
_entity.type
_entity.pdbx_description
1 polymer ?
#
loop_
_entity_poly.entity_id
_entity_poly.type
_entity_poly.pdbx_seq_one_letter_code
_entity_poly.pdbx_strand_id
1 'polypeptide(L)' 'MEIPAKKVFVKTYGCQMNVYDSERMGDVLGHLGYGATSRPEDADLVILNTCHIREKAVEKV' A
#
# COMPACT_ATOMS: atom_id res chain seq x y z
N MET A 1 -27.03 7.78 4.56
CA MET A 1 -26.18 8.39 3.52
C MET A 1 -25.01 7.45 3.34
N GLU A 2 -25.05 6.60 2.30
CA GLU A 2 -23.89 5.79 1.94
C GLU A 2 -22.85 6.75 1.39
N ILE A 3 -21.79 6.99 2.15
CA ILE A 3 -20.58 7.60 1.60
C ILE A 3 -20.06 6.55 0.62
N PRO A 4 -19.99 6.83 -0.70
CA PRO A 4 -19.44 5.88 -1.64
C PRO A 4 -18.02 5.52 -1.16
N ALA A 5 -17.77 4.21 -1.01
CA ALA A 5 -16.48 3.73 -0.49
C ALA A 5 -15.37 4.24 -1.41
N LYS A 6 -14.55 5.17 -0.92
CA LYS A 6 -13.43 5.70 -1.68
C LYS A 6 -12.46 4.55 -1.96
N LYS A 7 -11.90 4.48 -3.16
CA LYS A 7 -11.03 3.36 -3.54
C LYS A 7 -9.57 3.68 -3.28
N VAL A 8 -8.82 2.73 -2.71
CA VAL A 8 -7.38 2.82 -2.53
C VAL A 8 -6.64 1.73 -3.32
N PHE A 9 -5.62 2.14 -4.06
CA PHE A 9 -4.66 1.25 -4.70
C PHE A 9 -3.32 1.33 -3.97
N VAL A 10 -2.83 0.19 -3.48
CA VAL A 10 -1.51 0.10 -2.82
C VAL A 10 -0.59 -0.70 -3.71
N LYS A 11 0.51 -0.08 -4.16
CA LYS A 11 1.60 -0.75 -4.86
C LYS A 11 2.81 -0.82 -3.95
N THR A 12 3.28 -2.03 -3.72
CA THR A 12 4.39 -2.30 -2.80
C THR A 12 5.65 -2.66 -3.58
N TYR A 13 6.75 -2.00 -3.25
CA TYR A 13 8.09 -2.31 -3.74
C TYR A 13 9.02 -2.45 -2.53
N GLY A 14 9.62 -3.61 -2.32
CA GLY A 14 10.51 -3.81 -1.17
C GLY A 14 10.55 -5.24 -0.68
N CYS A 15 10.68 -5.41 0.63
CA CYS A 15 10.78 -6.72 1.28
C CYS A 15 9.45 -7.17 1.90
N GLN A 16 9.49 -8.32 2.58
CA GLN A 16 8.34 -8.88 3.30
C GLN A 16 7.77 -7.91 4.35
N MET A 17 8.60 -7.03 4.93
CA MET A 17 8.09 -6.00 5.85
C MET A 17 7.17 -5.00 5.14
N ASN A 18 7.50 -4.59 3.91
CA ASN A 18 6.59 -3.70 3.17
C ASN A 18 5.27 -4.39 2.81
N VAL A 19 5.28 -5.70 2.56
CA VAL A 19 4.04 -6.47 2.33
C VAL A 19 3.18 -6.45 3.60
N TYR A 20 3.77 -6.77 4.75
CA TYR A 20 3.09 -6.69 6.05
C TYR A 20 2.55 -5.29 6.35
N ASP A 21 3.36 -4.25 6.12
CA ASP A 21 2.94 -2.87 6.30
C ASP A 21 1.77 -2.52 5.37
N SER A 22 1.78 -3.02 4.13
CA SER A 22 0.70 -2.79 3.17
C SER A 22 -0.62 -3.44 3.57
N GLU A 23 -0.58 -4.64 4.15
CA GLU A 23 -1.78 -5.28 4.73
C GLU A 23 -2.35 -4.42 5.87
N ARG A 24 -1.47 -4.00 6.78
CA ARG A 24 -1.86 -3.14 7.91
C ARG A 24 -2.40 -1.77 7.46
N MET A 25 -1.84 -1.19 6.40
CA MET A 25 -2.38 0.01 5.77
C MET A 25 -3.80 -0.22 5.26
N GLY A 26 -4.07 -1.38 4.64
CA GLY A 26 -5.40 -1.77 4.19
C GLY A 26 -6.43 -1.78 5.32
N ASP A 27 -6.10 -2.39 6.46
CA ASP A 27 -7.00 -2.45 7.63
C ASP A 27 -7.35 -1.05 8.17
N VAL A 28 -6.33 -0.19 8.34
CA VAL A 28 -6.52 1.18 8.82
C VAL A 28 -7.37 1.99 7.86
N LEU A 29 -7.12 1.88 6.56
CA LEU A 29 -7.87 2.59 5.53
C LEU A 29 -9.31 2.07 5.42
N GLY A 30 -9.53 0.77 5.65
CA GLY A 30 -10.86 0.16 5.76
C GLY A 30 -11.71 0.84 6.82
N HIS A 31 -11.15 1.10 8.01
CA HIS A 31 -11.84 1.84 9.07
C HIS A 31 -12.14 3.30 8.72
N LEU A 32 -11.42 3.88 7.76
CA LEU A 32 -11.65 5.23 7.24
C LEU A 32 -12.62 5.27 6.05
N GLY A 33 -13.24 4.14 5.70
CA GLY A 33 -14.22 4.05 4.61
C GLY A 33 -13.61 3.86 3.22
N TYR A 34 -12.35 3.41 3.15
CA TYR A 34 -11.72 3.06 1.88
C TYR A 34 -11.90 1.58 1.55
N GLY A 35 -12.19 1.29 0.28
CA GLY A 35 -12.16 -0.06 -0.29
C GLY A 35 -10.91 -0.27 -1.15
N ALA A 36 -10.31 -1.47 -1.11
CA ALA A 36 -9.18 -1.77 -1.97
C ALA A 36 -9.59 -1.88 -3.46
N THR A 37 -8.73 -1.43 -4.37
CA THR A 37 -8.83 -1.67 -5.81
C THR A 37 -7.53 -2.25 -6.34
N SER A 38 -7.61 -3.04 -7.42
CA SER A 38 -6.46 -3.65 -8.11
C SER A 38 -5.91 -2.78 -9.24
N ARG A 39 -6.58 -1.67 -9.55
CA ARG A 39 -6.27 -0.78 -10.68
C ARG A 39 -6.09 0.66 -10.18
N PRO A 40 -4.95 1.32 -10.44
CA PRO A 40 -4.73 2.70 -10.01
C PRO A 40 -5.72 3.69 -10.64
N GLU A 41 -6.20 3.43 -11.85
CA GLU A 41 -7.18 4.27 -12.55
C GLU A 41 -8.56 4.29 -11.88
N ASP A 42 -8.86 3.28 -11.06
CA ASP A 42 -10.13 3.18 -10.32
C ASP A 42 -9.99 3.75 -8.89
N ALA A 43 -8.83 4.29 -8.50
CA ALA A 43 -8.52 4.69 -7.15
C ALA A 43 -8.70 6.20 -6.91
N ASP A 44 -9.30 6.55 -5.77
CA ASP A 44 -9.29 7.90 -5.20
C ASP A 44 -7.99 8.21 -4.44
N LEU A 45 -7.24 7.17 -4.06
CA LEU A 45 -5.96 7.25 -3.37
C LEU A 45 -4.99 6.20 -3.90
N VAL A 46 -3.78 6.61 -4.27
CA VAL A 46 -2.69 5.70 -4.65
C VAL A 46 -1.57 5.79 -3.62
N ILE A 47 -1.16 4.64 -3.07
CA ILE A 47 -0.03 4.50 -2.15
C ILE A 47 1.07 3.70 -2.83
N LEU A 48 2.25 4.31 -2.98
CA LEU A 48 3.47 3.60 -3.36
C LEU A 48 4.27 3.31 -2.10
N ASN A 49 4.14 2.10 -1.57
CA ASN A 49 4.89 1.68 -0.39
C ASN A 49 6.27 1.19 -0.82
N THR A 50 7.30 1.97 -0.52
CA THR A 50 8.69 1.62 -0.79
C THR A 50 9.52 1.71 0.48
N CYS A 51 10.54 0.86 0.59
CA CYS A 51 11.55 0.96 1.63
C CYS A 51 12.77 1.73 1.13
N HIS A 52 13.28 2.65 1.95
CA HIS A 52 14.59 3.29 1.74
C HIS A 52 15.72 2.38 2.25
N ILE A 53 15.86 1.16 1.72
CA ILE A 53 17.00 0.32 2.11
C ILE A 53 18.25 0.96 1.50
N ARG A 54 18.97 1.70 2.35
CA ARG A 54 20.31 2.24 2.10
C ARG A 54 21.16 1.22 1.34
N GLU A 55 21.86 1.70 0.32
CA GLU A 55 23.04 1.23 -0.45
C GLU A 55 23.95 0.07 0.03
N LYS A 56 23.66 -0.67 1.10
CA LYS A 56 24.55 -1.71 1.70
C LYS A 56 23.99 -3.13 1.62
N ALA A 57 23.28 -3.48 0.56
CA ALA A 57 22.87 -4.87 0.26
C ALA A 57 23.59 -5.44 -0.98
N VAL A 58 24.80 -4.98 -1.29
CA VAL A 58 25.63 -5.51 -2.39
C VAL A 58 26.82 -6.35 -1.88
N GLU A 59 27.07 -6.43 -0.57
CA GLU A 59 28.15 -7.28 -0.03
C GLU A 59 27.61 -8.44 0.82
N LYS A 60 27.29 -9.54 0.15
CA LYS A 60 27.88 -10.88 0.37
C LYS A 60 27.01 -11.93 -0.34
N VAL A 61 27.52 -12.40 -1.48
CA VAL A 61 27.32 -13.78 -1.92
C VAL A 61 28.44 -14.61 -1.31
#